data_AF-A0A183TFQ2-F1
#
_entry.id   AF-A0A183TFQ2-F1
#
_cell.length_a   1.000
_cell.length_b   1.000
_cell.length_c   1.000
_cell.angle_alpha   90.00
_cell.angle_beta   90.00
_cell.angle_gamma   90.00
#
_symmetry.space_group_name_H-M   'P 1'
#
loop_
_entity.id
_entity.type
_entity.pdbx_description
1 polymer ?
#
loop_
_entity_poly.entity_id
_entity_poly.type
_entity_poly.pdbx_seq_one_letter_code
_entity_poly.pdbx_strand_id
1 'polypeptide(L)'
;MSMEQILELLNQKIPCKKDVDAGALYRAQRNEELEIITVTYTNRLTMASRGEIISGEFTALPYCPGGVYVVGTGLHRELQYPEICASRDADDRFTYLLNRLPPIYLRFFLGASYPADSNFSFTLDCAWLPSMLTDLLSARLTEEIGLFNGERALKHCCDFLMDDAIDFLFRSSPTAPLRIDLFQFLDINEASASAGGENPSYRLTDLLVGQEEQARNQEFIDALHECPVCFEEVPGTQCIRFRKCGHFACRECATASIVDQIEQGTNACEPTCISCAEPVRQQEIRAVVSNEQYLLYEKRLLNRTLSKMPDVVDCPARDCKFGHVLLTKNSDRGICPSCRFHFCVRCRAAFHGDTPCRTGPLKDLSPNEVAEIFTRYQQAGDDGRAQMEIQYGKANLIQLIKDHEANEYIKKACKRCPNCHLAIQHFGSIAYAILLNTYALKVADSLE
;
A
#
# COMPACT_ATOMS: atom_id res chain seq x y z
N MET A 1 31.20 86.17 -39.71
CA MET A 1 31.95 85.24 -38.84
C MET A 1 33.21 84.84 -39.58
N SER A 2 34.39 85.02 -38.98
CA SER A 2 35.65 84.63 -39.61
C SER A 2 35.78 83.10 -39.64
N MET A 3 36.60 82.58 -40.56
CA MET A 3 36.84 81.14 -40.71
C MET A 3 37.41 80.51 -39.41
N GLU A 4 38.13 81.31 -38.61
CA GLU A 4 38.63 80.95 -37.29
C GLU A 4 37.50 80.73 -36.27
N GLN A 5 36.46 81.56 -36.29
CA GLN A 5 35.30 81.42 -35.38
C GLN A 5 34.46 80.17 -35.69
N ILE A 6 34.45 79.70 -36.95
CA ILE A 6 33.76 78.48 -37.36
C ILE A 6 34.56 77.24 -36.90
N LEU A 7 35.89 77.28 -36.99
CA LEU A 7 36.78 76.23 -36.47
C LEU A 7 36.71 76.11 -34.95
N GLU A 8 36.52 77.22 -34.23
CA GLU A 8 36.41 77.23 -32.78
C GLU A 8 35.07 76.67 -32.29
N LEU A 9 33.99 76.88 -33.04
CA LEU A 9 32.68 76.25 -32.79
C LEU A 9 32.67 74.75 -33.14
N LEU A 10 33.42 74.32 -34.16
CA LEU A 10 33.58 72.90 -34.51
C LEU A 10 34.50 72.14 -33.53
N ASN A 11 35.41 72.85 -32.84
CA ASN A 11 36.32 72.29 -31.82
C ASN A 11 35.76 72.30 -30.39
N GLN A 12 34.55 72.84 -30.17
CA GLN A 12 33.84 72.63 -28.92
C GLN A 12 33.35 71.19 -28.86
N LYS A 13 34.23 70.29 -28.42
CA LYS A 13 33.87 68.94 -27.99
C LYS A 13 32.75 69.06 -26.96
N ILE A 14 31.56 68.61 -27.33
CA ILE A 14 30.51 68.24 -26.39
C ILE A 14 31.19 67.31 -25.37
N PRO A 15 31.10 67.57 -24.06
CA PRO A 15 31.68 66.67 -23.07
C PRO A 15 31.00 65.32 -23.27
N CYS A 16 31.79 64.33 -23.70
CA CYS A 16 31.37 62.94 -23.73
C CYS A 16 30.95 62.61 -22.30
N LYS A 17 29.64 62.43 -22.08
CA LYS A 17 29.15 61.86 -20.83
C LYS A 17 29.96 60.59 -20.63
N LYS A 18 30.62 60.48 -19.49
CA LYS A 18 31.40 59.30 -19.10
C LYS A 18 30.66 58.06 -19.57
N ASP A 19 31.31 57.26 -20.41
CA ASP A 19 30.84 55.92 -20.77
C ASP A 19 30.57 55.19 -19.46
N VAL A 20 29.30 55.09 -19.09
CA VAL A 20 28.87 54.04 -18.18
C VAL A 20 29.22 52.79 -18.95
N ASP A 21 30.17 52.00 -18.44
CA ASP A 21 30.60 50.74 -19.05
C ASP A 21 29.34 49.91 -19.34
N ALA A 22 28.87 49.93 -20.59
CA ALA A 22 27.59 49.34 -20.97
C ALA A 22 27.58 47.85 -20.62
N GLY A 23 28.76 47.21 -20.66
CA GLY A 23 28.95 45.85 -20.18
C GLY A 23 28.72 45.68 -18.68
N ALA A 24 29.08 46.65 -17.83
CA ALA A 24 28.78 46.60 -16.39
C ALA A 24 27.27 46.72 -16.12
N LEU A 25 26.56 47.57 -16.88
CA LEU A 25 25.11 47.70 -16.79
C LEU A 25 24.41 46.38 -17.19
N TYR A 26 24.78 45.80 -18.33
CA TYR A 26 24.21 44.54 -18.82
C TYR A 26 24.50 43.37 -17.87
N ARG A 27 25.71 43.30 -17.30
CA ARG A 27 26.04 42.30 -16.26
C ARG A 27 25.16 42.45 -15.03
N ALA A 28 24.91 43.68 -14.57
CA ALA A 28 24.05 43.95 -13.42
C ALA A 28 22.61 43.51 -13.68
N GLN A 29 22.04 43.89 -14.83
CA GLN A 29 20.68 43.51 -15.25
C GLN A 29 20.50 42.00 -15.40
N ARG A 30 21.47 41.33 -16.03
CA ARG A 30 21.48 39.86 -16.13
C ARG A 30 21.51 39.20 -14.76
N ASN A 31 22.36 39.67 -13.86
CA ASN A 31 22.46 39.09 -12.52
C ASN A 31 21.19 39.34 -11.70
N GLU A 32 20.58 40.53 -11.84
CA GLU A 32 19.29 40.85 -11.23
C GLU A 32 18.19 39.91 -11.73
N GLU A 33 18.11 39.67 -13.04
CA GLU A 33 17.16 38.71 -13.60
C GLU A 33 17.35 37.30 -13.03
N LEU A 34 18.61 36.82 -12.97
CA LEU A 34 18.92 35.50 -12.43
C LEU A 34 18.62 35.39 -10.93
N GLU A 35 18.83 36.46 -10.17
CA GLU A 35 18.45 36.54 -8.76
C GLU A 35 16.93 36.49 -8.61
N ILE A 36 16.18 37.23 -9.45
CA ILE A 36 14.71 37.17 -9.49
C ILE A 36 14.22 35.75 -9.78
N ILE A 37 14.79 35.07 -10.78
CA ILE A 37 14.43 33.67 -11.11
C ILE A 37 14.74 32.75 -9.92
N THR A 38 15.90 32.90 -9.28
CA THR A 38 16.33 32.08 -8.15
C THR A 38 15.41 32.25 -6.93
N VAL A 39 14.99 33.49 -6.66
CA VAL A 39 14.08 33.83 -5.57
C VAL A 39 12.65 33.34 -5.88
N THR A 40 12.17 33.56 -7.11
CA THR A 40 10.82 33.17 -7.55
C THR A 40 10.67 31.65 -7.57
N TYR A 41 11.70 30.94 -8.03
CA TYR A 41 11.68 29.50 -8.23
C TYR A 41 12.76 28.81 -7.39
N THR A 42 12.54 28.81 -6.08
CA THR A 42 13.48 28.22 -5.11
C THR A 42 13.82 26.77 -5.47
N ASN A 43 15.12 26.45 -5.51
CA ASN A 43 15.67 25.14 -5.86
C ASN A 43 15.33 24.63 -7.28
N ARG A 44 14.96 25.50 -8.22
CA ARG A 44 14.67 25.10 -9.61
C ARG A 44 15.66 25.63 -10.65
N LEU A 45 16.62 26.45 -10.24
CA LEU A 45 17.65 26.99 -11.11
C LEU A 45 19.02 26.51 -10.64
N THR A 46 19.76 25.88 -11.54
CA THR A 46 21.18 25.58 -11.35
C THR A 46 22.01 26.37 -12.33
N MET A 47 23.16 26.87 -11.88
CA MET A 47 23.98 27.80 -12.66
C MET A 47 25.46 27.47 -12.58
N ALA A 48 26.14 27.68 -13.70
CA ALA A 48 27.60 27.63 -13.80
C ALA A 48 28.09 28.80 -14.67
N SER A 49 29.14 29.48 -14.21
CA SER A 49 29.77 30.57 -14.93
C SER A 49 31.17 30.18 -15.41
N ARG A 50 31.48 30.44 -16.68
CA ARG A 50 32.85 30.34 -17.23
C ARG A 50 33.19 31.65 -17.94
N GLY A 51 33.90 32.54 -17.24
CA GLY A 51 34.19 33.88 -17.75
C GLY A 51 32.91 34.71 -17.86
N GLU A 52 32.65 35.28 -19.03
CA GLU A 52 31.44 36.10 -19.27
C GLU A 52 30.20 35.29 -19.67
N ILE A 53 30.38 33.99 -19.95
CA ILE A 53 29.29 33.08 -20.35
C ILE A 53 28.70 32.44 -19.10
N ILE A 54 27.38 32.49 -19.02
CA ILE A 54 26.59 31.83 -17.98
C ILE A 54 25.79 30.71 -18.61
N SER A 55 25.96 29.50 -18.11
CA SER A 55 25.11 28.35 -18.46
C SER A 55 24.25 27.98 -17.26
N GLY A 56 23.01 27.58 -17.49
CA GLY A 56 22.15 27.09 -16.42
C GLY A 56 21.13 26.08 -16.91
N GLU A 57 20.51 25.41 -15.95
CA GLU A 57 19.36 24.54 -16.17
C GLU A 57 18.24 24.99 -15.24
N PHE A 58 17.07 25.25 -15.83
CA PHE A 58 15.83 25.56 -15.13
C PHE A 58 14.89 24.36 -15.20
N THR A 59 14.38 23.93 -14.06
CA THR A 59 13.39 22.84 -13.94
C THR A 59 11.99 23.44 -13.84
N ALA A 60 11.26 23.48 -14.96
CA ALA A 60 9.85 23.85 -14.95
C ALA A 60 9.02 22.65 -14.45
N LEU A 61 8.14 22.87 -13.48
CA LEU A 61 7.18 21.89 -12.97
C LEU A 61 5.77 22.43 -13.23
N PRO A 62 5.17 22.13 -14.38
CA PRO A 62 3.88 22.69 -14.77
C PRO A 62 2.78 22.27 -13.79
N TYR A 63 1.98 23.24 -13.36
CA TYR A 63 0.84 23.03 -12.48
C TYR A 63 -0.45 23.54 -13.12
N CYS A 64 -1.41 22.62 -13.30
CA CYS A 64 -2.70 22.91 -13.92
C CYS A 64 -3.81 22.89 -12.86
N PRO A 65 -4.26 24.05 -12.34
CA PRO A 65 -5.28 24.09 -11.28
C PRO A 65 -6.63 23.52 -11.72
N GLY A 66 -6.96 23.61 -13.01
CA GLY A 66 -8.16 23.02 -13.60
C GLY A 66 -8.09 21.52 -13.86
N GLY A 67 -6.94 20.89 -13.59
CA GLY A 67 -6.67 19.49 -13.88
C GLY A 67 -6.43 19.19 -15.37
N VAL A 68 -5.74 18.09 -15.61
CA VAL A 68 -5.42 17.55 -16.93
C VAL A 68 -5.94 16.12 -16.99
N TYR A 69 -6.78 15.83 -17.98
CA TYR A 69 -7.29 14.50 -18.24
C TYR A 69 -6.29 13.74 -19.11
N VAL A 70 -5.56 12.82 -18.50
CA VAL A 70 -4.62 11.94 -19.19
C VAL A 70 -5.29 10.61 -19.48
N VAL A 71 -5.36 10.24 -20.76
CA VAL A 71 -5.90 8.96 -21.22
C VAL A 71 -4.74 8.04 -21.53
N GLY A 72 -4.69 6.90 -20.86
CA GLY A 72 -3.61 5.94 -20.98
C GLY A 72 -4.05 4.52 -20.68
N THR A 73 -3.06 3.67 -20.42
CA THR A 73 -3.28 2.26 -20.06
C THR A 73 -3.53 2.10 -18.56
N GLY A 74 -4.08 0.95 -18.16
CA GLY A 74 -4.21 0.59 -16.76
C GLY A 74 -2.85 0.27 -16.14
N LEU A 75 -2.57 0.79 -14.94
CA LEU A 75 -1.35 0.48 -14.21
C LEU A 75 -1.44 -0.89 -13.52
N HIS A 76 -0.34 -1.65 -13.53
CA HIS A 76 -0.26 -2.99 -12.89
C HIS A 76 0.04 -2.91 -11.38
N ARG A 77 -0.11 -1.72 -10.80
CA ARG A 77 0.10 -1.43 -9.38
C ARG A 77 -1.11 -0.68 -8.84
N GLU A 78 -1.39 -0.87 -7.56
CA GLU A 78 -2.41 -0.09 -6.87
C GLU A 78 -1.92 1.35 -6.67
N LEU A 79 -2.77 2.31 -7.04
CA LEU A 79 -2.53 3.73 -6.80
C LEU A 79 -2.47 4.02 -5.30
N GLN A 80 -1.60 4.94 -4.91
CA GLN A 80 -1.54 5.52 -3.57
C GLN A 80 -2.72 6.47 -3.31
N TYR A 81 -3.28 7.02 -4.38
CA TYR A 81 -4.43 7.92 -4.41
C TYR A 81 -5.42 7.40 -5.47
N PRO A 82 -6.36 6.51 -5.09
CA PRO A 82 -7.31 5.91 -6.01
C PRO A 82 -8.14 6.94 -6.80
N GLU A 83 -8.41 8.10 -6.19
CA GLU A 83 -9.15 9.21 -6.78
C GLU A 83 -8.46 9.88 -7.98
N ILE A 84 -7.17 9.60 -8.22
CA ILE A 84 -6.48 10.02 -9.44
C ILE A 84 -7.10 9.33 -10.67
N CYS A 85 -7.55 8.09 -10.55
CA CYS A 85 -8.22 7.39 -11.63
C CYS A 85 -9.70 7.80 -11.69
N ALA A 86 -10.05 8.67 -12.64
CA ALA A 86 -11.38 9.25 -12.77
C ALA A 86 -12.39 8.29 -13.42
N SER A 87 -11.98 7.56 -14.46
CA SER A 87 -12.85 6.61 -15.15
C SER A 87 -12.07 5.52 -15.87
N ARG A 88 -12.77 4.42 -16.16
CA ARG A 88 -12.30 3.30 -16.97
C ARG A 88 -13.32 3.02 -18.06
N ASP A 89 -12.86 2.99 -19.31
CA ASP A 89 -13.67 2.67 -20.48
C ASP A 89 -13.63 1.16 -20.78
N ALA A 90 -14.55 0.70 -21.64
CA ALA A 90 -14.67 -0.71 -22.01
C ALA A 90 -13.44 -1.27 -22.77
N ASP A 91 -12.68 -0.40 -23.43
CA ASP A 91 -11.49 -0.75 -24.22
C ASP A 91 -10.19 -0.76 -23.40
N ASP A 92 -10.28 -0.94 -22.08
CA ASP A 92 -9.15 -0.84 -21.14
C ASP A 92 -8.37 0.49 -21.23
N ARG A 93 -9.06 1.56 -21.63
CA ARG A 93 -8.57 2.94 -21.54
C ARG A 93 -8.92 3.51 -20.17
N PHE A 94 -7.93 4.09 -19.51
CA PHE A 94 -8.06 4.69 -18.20
C PHE A 94 -7.88 6.19 -18.33
N THR A 95 -8.76 6.96 -17.70
CA THR A 95 -8.64 8.41 -17.61
C THR A 95 -8.18 8.78 -16.21
N TYR A 96 -7.02 9.43 -16.12
CA TYR A 96 -6.43 9.94 -14.90
C TYR A 96 -6.56 11.46 -14.85
N LEU A 97 -6.94 12.00 -13.70
CA LEU A 97 -7.02 13.44 -13.46
C LEU A 97 -5.78 13.89 -12.67
N LEU A 98 -4.89 14.63 -13.33
CA LEU A 98 -3.62 15.09 -12.77
C LEU A 98 -3.62 16.61 -12.66
N ASN A 99 -2.95 17.15 -11.66
CA ASN A 99 -2.74 18.60 -11.52
C ASN A 99 -1.27 18.97 -11.75
N ARG A 100 -0.36 18.01 -11.62
CA ARG A 100 1.08 18.19 -11.74
C ARG A 100 1.64 17.27 -12.80
N LEU A 101 2.38 17.86 -13.73
CA LEU A 101 3.03 17.14 -14.81
C LEU A 101 4.54 17.02 -14.53
N PRO A 102 5.22 16.01 -15.10
CA PRO A 102 6.65 15.85 -14.94
C PRO A 102 7.42 17.07 -15.49
N PRO A 103 8.66 17.26 -15.01
CA PRO A 103 9.42 18.45 -15.33
C PRO A 103 9.76 18.59 -16.82
N ILE A 104 9.82 19.84 -17.26
CA ILE A 104 10.43 20.27 -18.51
C ILE A 104 11.72 21.01 -18.15
N TYR A 105 12.86 20.55 -18.66
CA TYR A 105 14.16 21.15 -18.37
C TYR A 105 14.52 22.13 -19.49
N LEU A 106 14.73 23.39 -19.12
CA LEU A 106 15.29 24.42 -20.00
C LEU A 106 16.77 24.59 -19.69
N ARG A 107 17.63 24.12 -20.59
CA ARG A 107 19.07 24.38 -20.52
C ARG A 107 19.38 25.58 -21.38
N PHE A 108 20.05 26.58 -20.82
CA PHE A 108 20.32 27.83 -21.51
C PHE A 108 21.78 28.27 -21.38
N PHE A 109 22.22 29.06 -22.35
CA PHE A 109 23.55 29.64 -22.45
C PHE A 109 23.43 31.13 -22.76
N LEU A 110 23.71 31.97 -21.78
CA LEU A 110 23.71 33.42 -21.89
C LEU A 110 25.10 33.90 -22.30
N GLY A 111 25.18 34.57 -23.45
CA GLY A 111 26.40 35.20 -23.95
C GLY A 111 26.75 36.50 -23.23
N ALA A 112 27.89 37.10 -23.61
CA ALA A 112 28.34 38.38 -23.06
C ALA A 112 27.42 39.56 -23.42
N SER A 113 26.69 39.45 -24.54
CA SER A 113 25.76 40.47 -25.03
C SER A 113 24.38 40.42 -24.36
N TYR A 114 24.06 39.37 -23.60
CA TYR A 114 22.78 39.27 -22.89
C TYR A 114 22.80 40.17 -21.64
N PRO A 115 21.76 41.00 -21.40
CA PRO A 115 20.42 40.98 -22.01
C PRO A 115 20.20 42.04 -23.11
N ALA A 116 21.26 42.71 -23.60
CA ALA A 116 21.13 43.68 -24.68
C ALA A 116 20.68 43.02 -26.00
N ASP A 117 21.24 41.84 -26.27
CA ASP A 117 20.68 40.86 -27.20
C ASP A 117 19.88 39.84 -26.38
N SER A 118 18.56 39.81 -26.59
CA SER A 118 17.65 38.87 -25.94
C SER A 118 17.82 37.45 -26.46
N ASN A 119 18.46 37.27 -27.62
CA ASN A 119 18.65 35.96 -28.22
C ASN A 119 19.75 35.19 -27.49
N PHE A 120 19.36 34.12 -26.80
CA PHE A 120 20.28 33.19 -26.14
C PHE A 120 20.07 31.77 -26.67
N SER A 121 21.12 30.95 -26.60
CA SER A 121 21.02 29.55 -27.02
C SER A 121 20.38 28.72 -25.92
N PHE A 122 19.42 27.86 -26.26
CA PHE A 122 18.78 26.98 -25.31
C PHE A 122 18.42 25.61 -25.91
N THR A 123 18.19 24.64 -25.05
CA THR A 123 17.61 23.34 -25.40
C THR A 123 16.54 22.94 -24.40
N LEU A 124 15.50 22.26 -24.87
CA LEU A 124 14.45 21.68 -24.03
C LEU A 124 14.66 20.17 -23.92
N ASP A 125 14.54 19.65 -22.71
CA ASP A 125 14.63 18.22 -22.41
C ASP A 125 13.39 17.82 -21.59
N CYS A 126 12.66 16.81 -22.06
CA CYS A 126 11.41 16.38 -21.46
C CYS A 126 11.18 14.88 -21.70
N ALA A 127 11.04 14.12 -20.61
CA ALA A 127 10.94 12.66 -20.68
C ALA A 127 9.55 12.14 -21.11
N TRP A 128 8.52 13.00 -21.08
CA TRP A 128 7.13 12.59 -21.30
C TRP A 128 6.49 13.22 -22.54
N LEU A 129 7.10 14.25 -23.12
CA LEU A 129 6.65 14.85 -24.38
C LEU A 129 7.34 14.18 -25.58
N PRO A 130 6.61 13.87 -26.66
CA PRO A 130 7.22 13.47 -27.93
C PRO A 130 8.09 14.58 -28.53
N SER A 131 9.11 14.19 -29.32
CA SER A 131 10.05 15.13 -29.97
C SER A 131 9.34 16.23 -30.77
N MET A 132 8.26 15.90 -31.47
CA MET A 132 7.48 16.86 -32.24
C MET A 132 6.88 17.99 -31.36
N LEU A 133 6.42 17.65 -30.16
CA LEU A 133 5.86 18.65 -29.24
C LEU A 133 6.95 19.46 -28.55
N THR A 134 8.12 18.86 -28.28
CA THR A 134 9.28 19.61 -27.77
C THR A 134 9.84 20.58 -28.82
N ASP A 135 9.82 20.21 -30.09
CA ASP A 135 10.21 21.08 -31.21
C ASP A 135 9.22 22.23 -31.39
N LEU A 136 7.92 21.96 -31.23
CA LEU A 136 6.88 22.99 -31.27
C LEU A 136 7.05 23.98 -30.10
N LEU A 137 7.33 23.50 -28.89
CA LEU A 137 7.63 24.37 -27.74
C LEU A 137 8.90 25.20 -27.96
N SER A 138 9.95 24.61 -28.53
CA SER A 138 11.21 25.33 -28.77
C SER A 138 11.04 26.42 -29.84
N ALA A 139 10.28 26.14 -30.90
CA ALA A 139 9.89 27.15 -31.89
C ALA A 139 9.08 28.28 -31.24
N ARG A 140 8.10 27.95 -30.39
CA ARG A 140 7.31 28.96 -29.69
C ARG A 140 8.14 29.84 -28.76
N LEU A 141 9.05 29.24 -27.97
CA LEU A 141 9.97 30.01 -27.13
C LEU A 141 10.88 30.93 -27.96
N THR A 142 11.34 30.49 -29.13
CA THR A 142 12.16 31.31 -30.01
C THR A 142 11.39 32.53 -30.52
N GLU A 143 10.11 32.38 -30.85
CA GLU A 143 9.22 33.50 -31.19
C GLU A 143 9.06 34.45 -30.01
N GLU A 144 8.77 33.92 -28.81
CA GLU A 144 8.59 34.72 -27.60
C GLU A 144 9.85 35.53 -27.28
N ILE A 145 11.04 34.91 -27.32
CA ILE A 145 12.33 35.59 -27.10
C ILE A 145 12.53 36.74 -28.11
N GLY A 146 12.17 36.51 -29.37
CA GLY A 146 12.30 37.51 -30.43
C GLY A 146 11.42 38.75 -30.26
N LEU A 147 10.42 38.72 -29.37
CA LEU A 147 9.59 39.88 -29.04
C LEU A 147 10.24 40.81 -28.01
N PHE A 148 11.28 40.34 -27.29
CA PHE A 148 11.95 41.13 -26.26
C PHE A 148 13.09 41.96 -26.86
N ASN A 149 13.08 43.26 -26.56
CA ASN A 149 14.16 44.20 -26.89
C ASN A 149 14.88 44.67 -25.61
N GLY A 150 15.24 43.73 -24.73
CA GLY A 150 15.91 44.06 -23.47
C GLY A 150 15.84 42.95 -22.42
N GLU A 151 15.82 43.36 -21.15
CA GLU A 151 15.89 42.50 -19.96
C GLU A 151 14.70 41.56 -19.79
N ARG A 152 14.92 40.45 -19.05
CA ARG A 152 13.89 39.52 -18.57
C ARG A 152 13.35 38.50 -19.58
N ALA A 153 14.02 38.32 -20.72
CA ALA A 153 13.64 37.30 -21.70
C ALA A 153 13.71 35.88 -21.11
N LEU A 154 14.76 35.54 -20.34
CA LEU A 154 14.88 34.23 -19.71
C LEU A 154 13.80 34.03 -18.63
N LYS A 155 13.51 35.04 -17.80
CA LYS A 155 12.41 34.99 -16.82
C LYS A 155 11.07 34.73 -17.51
N HIS A 156 10.79 35.41 -18.62
CA HIS A 156 9.58 35.17 -19.41
C HIS A 156 9.51 33.73 -19.93
N CYS A 157 10.62 33.17 -20.43
CA CYS A 157 10.65 31.77 -20.84
C CYS A 157 10.37 30.82 -19.68
N CYS A 158 10.91 31.10 -18.48
CA CYS A 158 10.61 30.32 -17.27
C CYS A 158 9.12 30.36 -16.93
N ASP A 159 8.50 31.55 -17.01
CA ASP A 159 7.09 31.78 -16.68
C ASP A 159 6.17 31.06 -17.68
N PHE A 160 6.46 31.22 -18.97
CA PHE A 160 5.74 30.52 -20.04
C PHE A 160 5.79 28.99 -19.86
N LEU A 161 6.97 28.43 -19.55
CA LEU A 161 7.10 26.98 -19.33
C LEU A 161 6.36 26.48 -18.09
N MET A 162 6.20 27.33 -17.08
CA MET A 162 5.51 27.03 -15.83
C MET A 162 3.99 27.08 -15.99
N ASP A 163 3.49 28.12 -16.65
CA ASP A 163 2.08 28.50 -16.57
C ASP A 163 1.32 28.26 -17.89
N ASP A 164 1.96 28.49 -19.04
CA ASP A 164 1.28 28.56 -20.34
C ASP A 164 1.60 27.40 -21.29
N ALA A 165 2.74 26.73 -21.13
CA ALA A 165 3.23 25.74 -22.10
C ALA A 165 2.27 24.54 -22.29
N ILE A 166 1.65 24.07 -21.22
CA ILE A 166 0.70 22.94 -21.28
C ILE A 166 -0.60 23.36 -21.98
N ASP A 167 -1.07 24.56 -21.69
CA ASP A 167 -2.23 25.15 -22.36
C ASP A 167 -1.96 25.34 -23.85
N PHE A 168 -0.81 25.92 -24.21
CA PHE A 168 -0.40 26.08 -25.60
C PHE A 168 -0.36 24.75 -26.37
N LEU A 169 0.14 23.68 -25.75
CA LEU A 169 0.28 22.38 -26.40
C LEU A 169 -1.05 21.62 -26.55
N PHE A 170 -1.91 21.64 -25.53
CA PHE A 170 -3.03 20.69 -25.44
C PHE A 170 -4.41 21.35 -25.38
N ARG A 171 -4.50 22.67 -25.20
CA ARG A 171 -5.79 23.37 -25.13
C ARG A 171 -6.30 23.69 -26.54
N SER A 172 -7.36 23.00 -26.97
CA SER A 172 -7.99 23.28 -28.27
C SER A 172 -8.83 24.58 -28.28
N SER A 173 -9.37 24.99 -27.12
CA SER A 173 -10.12 26.24 -26.98
C SER A 173 -10.09 26.77 -25.53
N PRO A 174 -10.33 28.07 -25.28
CA PRO A 174 -10.20 28.66 -23.95
C PRO A 174 -11.03 27.99 -22.85
N THR A 175 -12.16 27.36 -23.21
CA THR A 175 -13.07 26.69 -22.27
C THR A 175 -12.97 25.17 -22.31
N ALA A 176 -12.20 24.59 -23.25
CA ALA A 176 -12.03 23.15 -23.34
C ALA A 176 -11.17 22.63 -22.18
N PRO A 177 -11.49 21.46 -21.59
CA PRO A 177 -10.62 20.81 -20.63
C PRO A 177 -9.31 20.37 -21.30
N LEU A 178 -8.21 20.41 -20.55
CA LEU A 178 -6.93 19.87 -21.02
C LEU A 178 -7.02 18.35 -21.09
N ARG A 179 -6.76 17.80 -22.27
CA ARG A 179 -6.78 16.36 -22.50
C ARG A 179 -5.53 15.91 -23.23
N ILE A 180 -4.85 14.92 -22.66
CA ILE A 180 -3.66 14.30 -23.23
C ILE A 180 -4.01 12.84 -23.51
N ASP A 181 -4.04 12.45 -24.78
CA ASP A 181 -4.27 11.05 -25.17
C ASP A 181 -2.94 10.39 -25.51
N LEU A 182 -2.45 9.55 -24.60
CA LEU A 182 -1.15 8.90 -24.74
C LEU A 182 -1.14 7.84 -25.85
N PHE A 183 -2.30 7.36 -26.31
CA PHE A 183 -2.36 6.48 -27.46
C PHE A 183 -2.02 7.23 -28.75
N GLN A 184 -2.40 8.50 -28.87
CA GLN A 184 -2.05 9.34 -30.01
C GLN A 184 -0.53 9.63 -30.08
N PHE A 185 0.16 9.59 -28.94
CA PHE A 185 1.63 9.76 -28.92
C PHE A 185 2.35 8.57 -29.56
N LEU A 186 1.73 7.40 -29.60
CA LEU A 186 2.31 6.18 -30.17
C LEU A 186 2.16 6.12 -31.68
N ASP A 187 1.04 6.57 -32.23
CA ASP A 187 0.80 6.64 -33.67
C ASP A 187 1.87 7.47 -34.41
N ILE A 188 2.56 8.39 -33.70
CA ILE A 188 3.64 9.23 -34.23
C ILE A 188 5.00 8.48 -34.26
N ASN A 189 5.20 7.46 -33.42
CA ASN A 189 6.49 6.77 -33.21
C ASN A 189 6.53 5.32 -33.73
N GLU A 190 5.46 4.81 -34.33
CA GLU A 190 5.32 3.39 -34.75
C GLU A 190 6.28 2.91 -35.86
N ALA A 191 7.16 3.78 -36.39
CA ALA A 191 8.19 3.34 -37.33
C ALA A 191 9.32 2.50 -36.69
N SER A 192 9.32 2.24 -35.36
CA SER A 192 10.54 1.74 -34.67
C SER A 192 10.37 0.76 -33.51
N ALA A 193 9.28 -0.01 -33.38
CA ALA A 193 9.19 -1.02 -32.30
C ALA A 193 8.87 -2.43 -32.80
N SER A 194 9.92 -3.24 -33.00
CA SER A 194 9.85 -4.69 -33.06
C SER A 194 10.21 -5.32 -31.70
N ALA A 195 9.47 -6.38 -31.36
CA ALA A 195 9.77 -7.46 -30.41
C ALA A 195 10.30 -7.11 -29.00
N GLY A 196 9.39 -7.13 -28.01
CA GLY A 196 9.72 -7.53 -26.63
C GLY A 196 9.91 -6.43 -25.58
N GLY A 197 9.63 -5.17 -25.88
CA GLY A 197 9.67 -4.07 -24.90
C GLY A 197 8.29 -3.78 -24.28
N GLU A 198 8.28 -3.38 -23.00
CA GLU A 198 7.09 -2.88 -22.29
C GLU A 198 6.34 -1.82 -23.12
N ASN A 199 5.00 -1.84 -23.04
CA ASN A 199 4.15 -0.92 -23.79
C ASN A 199 4.55 0.55 -23.50
N PRO A 200 4.98 1.34 -24.50
CA PRO A 200 5.41 2.72 -24.29
C PRO A 200 4.30 3.61 -23.69
N SER A 201 3.03 3.34 -23.98
CA SER A 201 1.90 4.03 -23.32
C SER A 201 1.84 3.71 -21.82
N TYR A 202 2.15 2.48 -21.41
CA TYR A 202 2.25 2.12 -19.99
C TYR A 202 3.33 2.91 -19.28
N ARG A 203 4.54 2.98 -19.86
CA ARG A 203 5.66 3.71 -19.24
C ARG A 203 5.36 5.20 -19.08
N LEU A 204 4.74 5.83 -20.07
CA LEU A 204 4.32 7.23 -20.00
C LEU A 204 3.20 7.44 -18.98
N THR A 205 2.21 6.54 -18.96
CA THR A 205 1.12 6.60 -17.98
C THR A 205 1.68 6.50 -16.56
N ASP A 206 2.58 5.55 -16.32
CA ASP A 206 3.19 5.33 -14.99
C ASP A 206 4.07 6.51 -14.58
N LEU A 207 4.80 7.12 -15.52
CA LEU A 207 5.59 8.33 -15.28
C LEU A 207 4.71 9.52 -14.88
N LEU A 208 3.64 9.81 -15.63
CA LEU A 208 2.73 10.93 -15.38
C LEU A 208 2.00 10.76 -14.05
N VAL A 209 1.39 9.60 -13.83
CA VAL A 209 0.68 9.30 -12.58
C VAL A 209 1.65 9.24 -11.40
N GLY A 210 2.84 8.67 -11.58
CA GLY A 210 3.87 8.60 -10.56
C GLY A 210 4.33 9.97 -10.07
N GLN A 211 4.45 10.96 -10.97
CA GLN A 211 4.79 12.34 -10.59
C GLN A 211 3.69 13.00 -9.75
N GLU A 212 2.42 12.82 -10.13
CA GLU A 212 1.28 13.34 -9.35
C GLU A 212 1.28 12.73 -7.93
N GLU A 213 1.46 11.41 -7.81
CA GLU A 213 1.53 10.73 -6.51
C GLU A 213 2.73 11.21 -5.67
N GLN A 214 3.91 11.35 -6.30
CA GLN A 214 5.12 11.82 -5.63
C GLN A 214 4.93 13.24 -5.10
N ALA A 215 4.32 14.12 -5.89
CA ALA A 215 4.09 15.50 -5.48
C ALA A 215 3.06 15.59 -4.34
N ARG A 216 1.94 14.85 -4.40
CA ARG A 216 0.99 14.80 -3.28
C ARG A 216 1.63 14.23 -2.00
N ASN A 217 2.52 13.25 -2.14
CA ASN A 217 3.27 12.72 -1.00
C ASN A 217 4.23 13.76 -0.41
N GLN A 218 4.91 14.52 -1.25
CA GLN A 218 5.81 15.58 -0.80
C GLN A 218 5.03 16.68 -0.07
N GLU A 219 3.90 17.11 -0.61
CA GLU A 219 3.00 18.07 0.07
C GLU A 219 2.51 17.54 1.42
N PHE A 220 2.16 16.25 1.48
CA PHE A 220 1.78 15.63 2.74
C PHE A 220 2.95 15.65 3.74
N ILE A 221 4.17 15.35 3.30
CA ILE A 221 5.37 15.32 4.14
C ILE A 221 5.72 16.72 4.69
N ASP A 222 5.60 17.75 3.83
CA ASP A 222 5.99 19.12 4.15
C ASP A 222 4.94 19.84 5.02
N ALA A 223 3.67 19.41 4.94
CA ALA A 223 2.58 19.97 5.74
C ALA A 223 2.57 19.44 7.19
N LEU A 224 2.03 20.27 8.09
CA LEU A 224 1.65 19.88 9.45
C LEU A 224 0.24 19.31 9.43
N HIS A 225 0.03 18.21 10.16
CA HIS A 225 -1.25 17.53 10.25
C HIS A 225 -1.62 17.28 11.71
N GLU A 226 -2.88 17.54 12.05
CA GLU A 226 -3.42 17.21 13.38
C GLU A 226 -3.86 15.74 13.42
N CYS A 227 -3.28 14.96 14.33
CA CYS A 227 -3.61 13.54 14.44
C CYS A 227 -5.06 13.34 14.96
N PRO A 228 -5.91 12.54 14.29
CA PRO A 228 -7.30 12.32 14.73
C PRO A 228 -7.47 11.51 16.03
N VAL A 229 -6.37 11.08 16.66
CA VAL A 229 -6.37 10.20 17.83
C VAL A 229 -5.82 10.91 19.07
N CYS A 230 -4.64 11.53 18.95
CA CYS A 230 -4.04 12.32 20.04
C CYS A 230 -4.29 13.83 19.93
N PHE A 231 -4.81 14.33 18.80
CA PHE A 231 -5.03 15.75 18.51
C PHE A 231 -3.75 16.62 18.56
N GLU A 232 -2.59 15.99 18.36
CA GLU A 232 -1.30 16.69 18.28
C GLU A 232 -0.97 17.06 16.83
N GLU A 233 -0.41 18.25 16.63
CA GLU A 233 0.12 18.70 15.35
C GLU A 233 1.50 18.09 15.11
N VAL A 234 1.59 17.24 14.09
CA VAL A 234 2.81 16.52 13.73
C VAL A 234 3.16 16.78 12.26
N PRO A 235 4.45 16.87 11.91
CA PRO A 235 4.85 16.96 10.51
C PRO A 235 4.51 15.66 9.77
N GLY A 236 4.21 15.75 8.48
CA GLY A 236 3.89 14.57 7.66
C GLY A 236 4.95 13.47 7.67
N THR A 237 6.22 13.81 7.95
CA THR A 237 7.32 12.85 8.17
C THR A 237 7.07 11.87 9.33
N GLN A 238 6.33 12.29 10.36
CA GLN A 238 5.96 11.51 11.53
C GLN A 238 4.53 10.95 11.45
N CYS A 239 3.83 11.20 10.34
CA CYS A 239 2.55 10.60 10.05
C CYS A 239 2.69 9.34 9.22
N ILE A 240 1.67 8.49 9.29
CA ILE A 240 1.44 7.44 8.29
C ILE A 240 0.04 7.60 7.72
N ARG A 241 -0.07 7.47 6.39
CA ARG A 241 -1.35 7.39 5.69
C ARG A 241 -1.54 5.98 5.14
N PHE A 242 -2.69 5.38 5.46
CA PHE A 242 -3.04 4.05 5.01
C PHE A 242 -3.55 4.08 3.57
N ARG A 243 -2.93 3.31 2.68
CA ARG A 243 -3.20 3.35 1.23
C ARG A 243 -4.59 2.87 0.84
N LYS A 244 -5.16 1.92 1.57
CA LYS A 244 -6.49 1.37 1.25
C LYS A 244 -7.64 2.33 1.57
N CYS A 245 -7.54 3.06 2.67
CA CYS A 245 -8.65 3.88 3.17
C CYS A 245 -8.35 5.39 3.17
N GLY A 246 -7.13 5.82 2.86
CA GLY A 246 -6.74 7.23 2.82
C GLY A 246 -6.61 7.92 4.18
N HIS A 247 -7.03 7.29 5.28
CA HIS A 247 -6.89 7.84 6.63
C HIS A 247 -5.43 7.96 7.04
N PHE A 248 -5.13 8.98 7.83
CA PHE A 248 -3.81 9.21 8.40
C PHE A 248 -3.86 9.23 9.94
N ALA A 249 -2.72 8.93 10.56
CA ALA A 249 -2.49 9.07 12.00
C ALA A 249 -1.01 9.34 12.27
N CYS A 250 -0.66 9.89 13.44
CA CYS A 250 0.74 9.96 13.86
C CYS A 250 1.29 8.54 14.05
N ARG A 251 2.60 8.37 13.83
CA ARG A 251 3.27 7.07 13.94
C ARG A 251 3.10 6.45 15.32
N GLU A 252 3.10 7.25 16.39
CA GLU A 252 2.96 6.75 17.76
C GLU A 252 1.59 6.09 17.97
N CYS A 253 0.51 6.79 17.62
CA CYS A 253 -0.85 6.25 17.73
C CYS A 253 -1.07 5.04 16.82
N ALA A 254 -0.57 5.09 15.58
CA ALA A 254 -0.64 3.96 14.66
C ALA A 254 0.12 2.74 15.20
N THR A 255 1.31 2.95 15.76
CA THR A 255 2.13 1.89 16.38
C THR A 255 1.39 1.26 17.55
N ALA A 256 0.92 2.08 18.50
CA ALA A 256 0.24 1.59 19.69
C ALA A 256 -0.98 0.73 19.35
N SER A 257 -1.82 1.19 18.40
CA SER A 257 -3.01 0.43 17.97
C SER A 257 -2.65 -0.87 17.24
N ILE A 258 -1.68 -0.84 16.31
CA ILE A 258 -1.29 -2.03 15.57
C ILE A 258 -0.64 -3.06 16.51
N VAL A 259 0.20 -2.62 17.45
CA VAL A 259 0.84 -3.50 18.44
C VAL A 259 -0.19 -4.16 19.33
N ASP A 260 -1.15 -3.39 19.85
CA ASP A 260 -2.23 -3.92 20.69
C ASP A 260 -3.06 -4.96 19.94
N GLN A 261 -3.41 -4.69 18.68
CA GLN A 261 -4.11 -5.65 17.82
C GLN A 261 -3.28 -6.91 17.55
N ILE A 262 -1.97 -6.76 17.32
CA ILE A 262 -1.06 -7.90 17.15
C ILE A 262 -0.99 -8.72 18.42
N GLU A 263 -0.90 -8.12 19.60
CA GLU A 263 -0.77 -8.80 20.89
C GLU A 263 -2.06 -9.52 21.31
N GLN A 264 -3.20 -8.87 21.16
CA GLN A 264 -4.52 -9.44 21.45
C GLN A 264 -4.96 -10.49 20.42
N GLY A 265 -4.38 -10.47 19.22
CA GLY A 265 -4.81 -11.37 18.13
C GLY A 265 -6.17 -11.00 17.55
N THR A 266 -6.59 -9.75 17.75
CA THR A 266 -7.84 -9.16 17.26
C THR A 266 -7.91 -9.26 15.73
N ASN A 267 -9.12 -9.30 15.17
CA ASN A 267 -9.35 -9.39 13.72
C ASN A 267 -8.66 -10.60 13.06
N ALA A 268 -8.56 -11.70 13.81
CA ALA A 268 -7.86 -12.90 13.37
C ALA A 268 -6.40 -12.62 12.94
N CYS A 269 -5.69 -11.73 13.63
CA CYS A 269 -4.31 -11.33 13.29
C CYS A 269 -4.16 -10.60 11.95
N GLU A 270 -5.20 -9.91 11.48
CA GLU A 270 -5.12 -8.89 10.42
C GLU A 270 -5.35 -7.51 11.05
N PRO A 271 -4.28 -6.75 11.37
CA PRO A 271 -4.42 -5.41 11.91
C PRO A 271 -5.22 -4.49 10.98
N THR A 272 -6.14 -3.74 11.56
CA THR A 272 -7.04 -2.82 10.87
C THR A 272 -6.72 -1.37 11.17
N CYS A 273 -7.08 -0.49 10.24
CA CYS A 273 -6.96 0.95 10.39
C CYS A 273 -7.67 1.44 11.64
N ILE A 274 -7.01 2.34 12.36
CA ILE A 274 -7.52 2.94 13.60
C ILE A 274 -8.84 3.71 13.41
N SER A 275 -9.10 4.24 12.21
CA SER A 275 -10.26 5.08 11.94
C SER A 275 -11.44 4.35 11.29
N CYS A 276 -11.21 3.29 10.52
CA CYS A 276 -12.26 2.71 9.66
C CYS A 276 -12.29 1.18 9.57
N ALA A 277 -11.55 0.47 10.43
CA ALA A 277 -11.54 -1.00 10.49
C ALA A 277 -11.12 -1.75 9.19
N GLU A 278 -10.64 -1.07 8.16
CA GLU A 278 -10.08 -1.69 6.94
C GLU A 278 -8.70 -2.32 7.22
N PRO A 279 -8.38 -3.52 6.69
CA PRO A 279 -7.12 -4.20 6.94
C PRO A 279 -5.91 -3.43 6.36
N VAL A 280 -4.90 -3.22 7.21
CA VAL A 280 -3.65 -2.55 6.88
C VAL A 280 -2.73 -3.50 6.10
N ARG A 281 -1.96 -2.97 5.12
CA ARG A 281 -1.02 -3.81 4.35
C ARG A 281 0.19 -4.19 5.19
N GLN A 282 0.76 -5.37 4.90
CA GLN A 282 1.95 -5.88 5.60
C GLN A 282 3.15 -4.94 5.53
N GLN A 283 3.33 -4.24 4.40
CA GLN A 283 4.39 -3.24 4.21
C GLN A 283 4.21 -2.01 5.12
N GLU A 284 2.96 -1.60 5.36
CA GLU A 284 2.63 -0.48 6.23
C GLU A 284 2.83 -0.88 7.70
N ILE A 285 2.43 -2.09 8.08
CA ILE A 285 2.73 -2.66 9.41
C ILE A 285 4.24 -2.68 9.63
N ARG A 286 5.01 -3.21 8.68
CA ARG A 286 6.48 -3.29 8.75
C ARG A 286 7.16 -1.93 8.94
N ALA A 287 6.60 -0.87 8.36
CA ALA A 287 7.15 0.48 8.45
C ALA A 287 6.92 1.15 9.82
N VAL A 288 5.92 0.68 10.57
CA VAL A 288 5.48 1.30 11.83
C VAL A 288 5.99 0.53 13.05
N VAL A 289 5.89 -0.81 13.03
CA VAL A 289 6.22 -1.63 14.21
C VAL A 289 7.71 -1.99 14.28
N SER A 290 8.18 -2.29 15.49
CA SER A 290 9.53 -2.81 15.70
C SER A 290 9.75 -4.19 15.04
N ASN A 291 11.01 -4.58 14.85
CA ASN A 291 11.37 -5.90 14.30
C ASN A 291 10.76 -7.06 15.11
N GLU A 292 10.75 -6.96 16.43
CA GLU A 292 10.25 -8.03 17.32
C GLU A 292 8.73 -8.21 17.17
N GLN A 293 7.99 -7.10 17.15
CA GLN A 293 6.54 -7.10 16.94
C GLN A 293 6.16 -7.58 15.54
N TYR A 294 6.95 -7.23 14.52
CA TYR A 294 6.73 -7.72 13.16
C TYR A 294 6.91 -9.24 13.07
N LEU A 295 7.95 -9.80 13.69
CA LEU A 295 8.16 -11.25 13.72
C LEU A 295 7.02 -11.97 14.46
N LEU A 296 6.49 -11.37 15.52
CA LEU A 296 5.31 -11.90 16.21
C LEU A 296 4.07 -11.90 15.29
N TYR A 297 3.87 -10.81 14.54
CA TYR A 297 2.81 -10.71 13.54
C TYR A 297 2.95 -11.77 12.44
N GLU A 298 4.14 -11.93 11.84
CA GLU A 298 4.39 -12.94 10.81
C GLU A 298 4.13 -14.35 11.32
N LYS A 299 4.60 -14.66 12.54
CA LYS A 299 4.34 -15.96 13.18
C LYS A 299 2.85 -16.22 13.36
N ARG A 300 2.09 -15.22 13.81
CA ARG A 300 0.63 -15.34 14.01
C ARG A 300 -0.10 -15.50 12.67
N LEU A 301 0.27 -14.72 11.67
CA LEU A 301 -0.28 -14.81 10.31
C LEU A 301 0.00 -16.19 9.68
N LEU A 302 1.23 -16.70 9.83
CA LEU A 302 1.61 -18.03 9.37
C LEU A 302 0.78 -19.11 10.07
N ASN A 303 0.72 -19.09 11.39
CA ASN A 303 -0.02 -20.08 12.18
C ASN A 303 -1.52 -20.09 11.83
N ARG A 304 -2.13 -18.93 11.61
CA ARG A 304 -3.53 -18.85 11.14
C ARG A 304 -3.69 -19.45 9.75
N THR A 305 -2.80 -19.11 8.82
CA THR A 305 -2.86 -19.62 7.44
C THR A 305 -2.75 -21.15 7.43
N LEU A 306 -1.85 -21.70 8.23
CA LEU A 306 -1.65 -23.14 8.40
C LEU A 306 -2.84 -23.81 9.10
N SER A 307 -3.44 -23.16 10.12
CA SER A 307 -4.62 -23.68 10.80
C SER A 307 -5.86 -23.79 9.90
N LYS A 308 -5.93 -23.02 8.81
CA LYS A 308 -7.00 -23.13 7.81
C LYS A 308 -6.83 -24.35 6.89
N MET A 309 -5.64 -24.94 6.82
CA MET A 309 -5.36 -26.10 5.98
C MET A 309 -5.66 -27.39 6.76
N PRO A 310 -6.56 -28.27 6.28
CA PRO A 310 -6.94 -29.49 6.99
C PRO A 310 -5.79 -30.50 7.11
N ASP A 311 -4.83 -30.44 6.19
CA ASP A 311 -3.71 -31.37 6.11
C ASP A 311 -2.50 -30.93 6.96
N VAL A 312 -2.59 -29.80 7.68
CA VAL A 312 -1.50 -29.27 8.50
C VAL A 312 -1.89 -29.28 9.96
N VAL A 313 -1.09 -29.94 10.79
CA VAL A 313 -1.33 -30.03 12.24
C VAL A 313 -0.05 -29.74 13.00
N ASP A 314 -0.17 -28.98 14.09
CA ASP A 314 0.95 -28.73 14.99
C ASP A 314 1.44 -30.02 15.67
N CYS A 315 2.76 -30.15 15.83
CA CYS A 315 3.33 -31.23 16.62
C CYS A 315 2.98 -31.05 18.11
N PRO A 316 2.33 -32.02 18.76
CA PRO A 316 1.93 -31.90 20.17
C PRO A 316 3.08 -32.10 21.17
N ALA A 317 4.25 -32.54 20.71
CA ALA A 317 5.39 -32.76 21.58
C ALA A 317 5.95 -31.43 22.10
N ARG A 318 5.97 -31.25 23.43
CA ARG A 318 6.39 -29.99 24.10
C ARG A 318 7.81 -29.55 23.74
N ASP A 319 8.70 -30.50 23.47
CA ASP A 319 10.11 -30.22 23.18
C ASP A 319 10.41 -30.08 21.67
N CYS A 320 9.40 -30.26 20.81
CA CYS A 320 9.58 -30.22 19.37
C CYS A 320 9.38 -28.80 18.81
N LYS A 321 10.43 -28.22 18.23
CA LYS A 321 10.38 -26.89 17.58
C LYS A 321 9.97 -26.94 16.10
N PHE A 322 9.67 -28.11 15.55
CA PHE A 322 9.35 -28.27 14.12
C PHE A 322 8.03 -27.61 13.72
N GLY A 323 7.19 -27.21 14.69
CA GLY A 323 5.96 -26.46 14.48
C GLY A 323 4.88 -27.34 13.84
N HIS A 324 4.90 -27.44 12.52
CA HIS A 324 3.82 -27.97 11.68
C HIS A 324 4.18 -29.30 11.03
N VAL A 325 3.22 -30.23 10.99
CA VAL A 325 3.34 -31.57 10.39
C VAL A 325 2.30 -31.70 9.28
N LEU A 326 2.76 -32.08 8.09
CA LEU A 326 1.89 -32.39 6.95
C LEU A 326 1.36 -33.81 7.07
N LEU A 327 0.05 -33.96 6.96
CA LEU A 327 -0.63 -35.24 6.99
C LEU A 327 -0.63 -35.88 5.60
N THR A 328 -0.40 -37.18 5.56
CA THR A 328 -0.64 -37.98 4.35
C THR A 328 -2.15 -38.23 4.24
N LYS A 329 -2.72 -38.02 3.05
CA LYS A 329 -4.17 -38.09 2.72
C LYS A 329 -5.00 -38.96 3.68
N ASN A 330 -5.90 -38.32 4.42
CA ASN A 330 -6.94 -38.92 5.28
C ASN A 330 -6.45 -39.91 6.35
N SER A 331 -5.22 -39.76 6.84
CA SER A 331 -4.73 -40.63 7.93
C SER A 331 -4.94 -39.99 9.31
N ASP A 332 -5.59 -40.74 10.21
CA ASP A 332 -5.79 -40.38 11.63
C ASP A 332 -4.48 -40.35 12.45
N ARG A 333 -3.34 -40.62 11.78
CA ARG A 333 -2.00 -40.76 12.33
C ARG A 333 -1.08 -39.70 11.75
N GLY A 334 -0.60 -38.80 12.60
CA GLY A 334 0.49 -37.88 12.30
C GLY A 334 1.83 -38.46 12.76
N ILE A 335 2.88 -38.27 11.95
CA ILE A 335 4.26 -38.57 12.33
C ILE A 335 5.08 -37.30 12.12
N CYS A 336 5.65 -36.76 13.20
CA CYS A 336 6.53 -35.60 13.09
C CYS A 336 7.87 -36.00 12.45
N PRO A 337 8.34 -35.36 11.36
CA PRO A 337 9.62 -35.69 10.74
C PRO A 337 10.85 -35.44 11.64
N SER A 338 10.76 -34.46 12.55
CA SER A 338 11.88 -34.08 13.43
C SER A 338 11.98 -34.96 14.67
N CYS A 339 10.92 -35.01 15.50
CA CYS A 339 10.97 -35.78 16.75
C CYS A 339 10.48 -37.24 16.60
N ARG A 340 9.99 -37.63 15.42
CA ARG A 340 9.36 -38.94 15.15
C ARG A 340 8.25 -39.32 16.12
N PHE A 341 7.63 -38.32 16.76
CA PHE A 341 6.49 -38.55 17.63
C PHE A 341 5.28 -38.98 16.80
N HIS A 342 4.65 -40.05 17.25
CA HIS A 342 3.48 -40.66 16.63
C HIS A 342 2.25 -40.21 17.39
N PHE A 343 1.42 -39.39 16.74
CA PHE A 343 0.26 -38.80 17.40
C PHE A 343 -1.02 -39.02 16.62
N CYS A 344 -2.14 -38.99 17.33
CA CYS A 344 -3.46 -38.94 16.72
C CYS A 344 -3.80 -37.50 16.34
N VAL A 345 -4.24 -37.30 15.10
CA VAL A 345 -4.59 -35.99 14.54
C VAL A 345 -5.73 -35.31 15.31
N ARG A 346 -6.67 -36.11 15.82
CA ARG A 346 -7.90 -35.62 16.47
C ARG A 346 -7.68 -35.19 17.91
N CYS A 347 -7.05 -36.04 18.73
CA CYS A 347 -6.84 -35.77 20.16
C CYS A 347 -5.51 -35.13 20.50
N ARG A 348 -4.59 -35.02 19.52
CA ARG A 348 -3.22 -34.51 19.69
C ARG A 348 -2.42 -35.27 20.77
N ALA A 349 -2.83 -36.48 21.14
CA ALA A 349 -2.12 -37.35 22.07
C ALA A 349 -1.37 -38.48 21.33
N ALA A 350 -0.66 -39.33 22.08
CA ALA A 350 0.00 -40.50 21.53
C ALA A 350 -0.98 -41.37 20.71
N PHE A 351 -0.53 -41.83 19.54
CA PHE A 351 -1.38 -42.59 18.62
C PHE A 351 -1.91 -43.87 19.27
N HIS A 352 -3.22 -44.09 19.18
CA HIS A 352 -3.92 -45.15 19.91
C HIS A 352 -4.79 -46.05 19.00
N GLY A 353 -4.53 -46.04 17.68
CA GLY A 353 -5.23 -46.91 16.72
C GLY A 353 -6.74 -46.71 16.73
N ASP A 354 -7.49 -47.81 16.75
CA ASP A 354 -8.96 -47.83 16.73
C ASP A 354 -9.60 -47.59 18.10
N THR A 355 -8.81 -47.37 19.15
CA THR A 355 -9.37 -47.02 20.45
C THR A 355 -9.87 -45.57 20.45
N PRO A 356 -10.94 -45.27 21.20
CA PRO A 356 -11.46 -43.91 21.27
C PRO A 356 -10.48 -42.96 21.98
N CYS A 357 -10.48 -41.71 21.54
CA CYS A 357 -9.68 -40.62 22.06
C CYS A 357 -9.99 -40.38 23.55
N ARG A 358 -8.96 -40.55 24.40
CA ARG A 358 -9.09 -40.35 25.84
C ARG A 358 -9.04 -38.88 26.27
N THR A 359 -8.60 -38.00 25.39
CA THR A 359 -8.43 -36.56 25.57
C THR A 359 -8.86 -35.84 24.28
N GLY A 360 -9.14 -34.55 24.35
CA GLY A 360 -9.43 -33.73 23.17
C GLY A 360 -10.88 -33.25 23.06
N PRO A 361 -11.22 -32.60 21.95
CA PRO A 361 -12.39 -31.71 21.86
C PRO A 361 -13.74 -32.38 22.08
N LEU A 362 -13.85 -33.71 21.91
CA LEU A 362 -15.09 -34.47 22.12
C LEU A 362 -15.36 -34.84 23.58
N LYS A 363 -14.34 -34.82 24.45
CA LYS A 363 -14.47 -35.25 25.85
C LYS A 363 -14.73 -34.09 26.81
N ASP A 364 -14.32 -32.89 26.42
CA ASP A 364 -14.52 -31.66 27.20
C ASP A 364 -15.82 -30.91 26.82
N LEU A 365 -16.71 -31.56 26.06
CA LEU A 365 -17.99 -30.98 25.62
C LEU A 365 -18.98 -30.84 26.77
N SER A 366 -19.73 -29.73 26.74
CA SER A 366 -20.86 -29.54 27.65
C SER A 366 -21.99 -30.55 27.34
N PRO A 367 -22.85 -30.88 28.32
CA PRO A 367 -23.97 -31.80 28.12
C PRO A 367 -24.92 -31.40 26.98
N ASN A 368 -25.02 -30.09 26.68
CA ASN A 368 -25.86 -29.58 25.60
C ASN A 368 -25.24 -29.83 24.21
N GLU A 369 -23.93 -29.65 24.06
CA GLU A 369 -23.21 -29.92 22.81
C GLU A 369 -23.21 -31.43 22.50
N VAL A 370 -23.08 -32.28 23.53
CA VAL A 370 -23.19 -33.74 23.39
C VAL A 370 -24.58 -34.14 22.86
N ALA A 371 -25.65 -33.51 23.37
CA ALA A 371 -27.02 -33.78 22.91
C ALA A 371 -27.25 -33.30 21.46
N GLU A 372 -26.65 -32.17 21.06
CA GLU A 372 -26.73 -31.66 19.70
C GLU A 372 -26.04 -32.59 18.70
N ILE A 373 -24.82 -33.05 19.02
CA ILE A 373 -24.08 -34.00 18.19
C ILE A 373 -24.85 -35.32 18.07
N PHE A 374 -25.42 -35.82 19.17
CA PHE A 374 -26.26 -37.02 19.18
C PHE A 374 -27.48 -36.87 18.26
N THR A 375 -28.19 -35.74 18.36
CA THR A 375 -29.38 -35.44 17.56
C THR A 375 -29.04 -35.36 16.07
N ARG A 376 -27.95 -34.66 15.74
CA ARG A 376 -27.44 -34.56 14.37
C ARG A 376 -27.04 -35.92 13.81
N TYR A 377 -26.42 -36.79 14.60
CA TYR A 377 -26.04 -38.13 14.16
C TYR A 377 -27.24 -39.05 13.94
N GLN A 378 -28.28 -38.96 14.79
CA GLN A 378 -29.51 -39.74 14.62
C GLN A 378 -30.30 -39.30 13.39
N GLN A 379 -30.42 -37.98 13.16
CA GLN A 379 -31.16 -37.39 12.06
C GLN A 379 -30.40 -37.42 10.72
N ALA A 380 -29.08 -37.60 10.74
CA ALA A 380 -28.29 -37.75 9.53
C ALA A 380 -28.60 -39.08 8.82
N GLY A 381 -28.77 -39.01 7.50
CA GLY A 381 -28.75 -40.18 6.61
C GLY A 381 -27.34 -40.79 6.49
N ASP A 382 -27.21 -41.87 5.72
CA ASP A 382 -25.96 -42.65 5.63
C ASP A 382 -24.74 -41.81 5.22
N ASP A 383 -24.90 -40.90 4.25
CA ASP A 383 -23.84 -39.99 3.82
C ASP A 383 -23.45 -38.96 4.90
N GLY A 384 -24.42 -38.45 5.65
CA GLY A 384 -24.18 -37.50 6.74
C GLY A 384 -23.48 -38.16 7.92
N ARG A 385 -23.82 -39.42 8.22
CA ARG A 385 -23.12 -40.24 9.23
C ARG A 385 -21.70 -40.53 8.80
N ALA A 386 -21.46 -40.89 7.54
CA ALA A 386 -20.12 -41.11 7.01
C ALA A 386 -19.24 -39.85 7.13
N GLN A 387 -19.79 -38.66 6.84
CA GLN A 387 -19.08 -37.40 7.03
C GLN A 387 -18.74 -37.12 8.50
N MET A 388 -19.67 -37.37 9.42
CA MET A 388 -19.41 -37.22 10.85
C MET A 388 -18.38 -38.24 11.35
N GLU A 389 -18.41 -39.49 10.88
CA GLU A 389 -17.43 -40.52 11.19
C GLU A 389 -16.02 -40.12 10.72
N ILE A 390 -15.89 -39.45 9.57
CA ILE A 390 -14.62 -38.90 9.07
C ILE A 390 -14.14 -37.76 9.99
N GLN A 391 -15.04 -36.85 10.36
CA GLN A 391 -14.72 -35.65 11.15
C GLN A 391 -14.30 -35.99 12.59
N TYR A 392 -15.12 -36.75 13.30
CA TYR A 392 -14.95 -37.01 14.75
C TYR A 392 -14.30 -38.36 15.05
N GLY A 393 -14.29 -39.27 14.09
CA GLY A 393 -13.85 -40.65 14.27
C GLY A 393 -14.98 -41.56 14.74
N LYS A 394 -15.17 -42.66 14.02
CA LYS A 394 -16.22 -43.65 14.29
C LYS A 394 -16.22 -44.17 15.72
N ALA A 395 -15.07 -44.58 16.25
CA ALA A 395 -14.95 -45.09 17.61
C ALA A 395 -15.32 -44.04 18.67
N ASN A 396 -14.98 -42.77 18.43
CA ASN A 396 -15.28 -41.67 19.34
C ASN A 396 -16.78 -41.37 19.38
N LEU A 397 -17.44 -41.31 18.22
CA LEU A 397 -18.87 -41.08 18.14
C LEU A 397 -19.66 -42.20 18.80
N ILE A 398 -19.29 -43.46 18.54
CA ILE A 398 -19.95 -44.62 19.16
C ILE A 398 -19.82 -44.58 20.68
N GLN A 399 -18.65 -44.21 21.20
CA GLN A 399 -18.48 -44.07 22.65
C GLN A 399 -19.33 -42.91 23.19
N LEU A 400 -19.31 -41.74 22.54
CA LEU A 400 -20.07 -40.56 22.96
C LEU A 400 -21.59 -40.83 22.97
N ILE A 401 -22.08 -41.59 21.99
CA ILE A 401 -23.48 -42.05 21.92
C ILE A 401 -23.81 -42.98 23.09
N LYS A 402 -22.96 -43.99 23.34
CA LYS A 402 -23.16 -44.92 24.47
C LYS A 402 -23.13 -44.21 25.82
N ASP A 403 -22.20 -43.28 26.00
CA ASP A 403 -22.08 -42.49 27.22
C ASP A 403 -23.30 -41.56 27.40
N HIS A 404 -23.82 -40.96 26.33
CA HIS A 404 -25.04 -40.16 26.36
C HIS A 404 -26.28 -40.99 26.71
N GLU A 405 -26.47 -42.14 26.07
CA GLU A 405 -27.59 -43.06 26.32
C GLU A 405 -27.54 -43.62 27.75
N ALA A 406 -26.36 -44.00 28.24
CA ALA A 406 -26.17 -44.42 29.63
C ALA A 406 -26.54 -43.31 30.62
N ASN A 407 -26.11 -42.07 30.36
CA ASN A 407 -26.44 -40.93 31.21
C ASN A 407 -27.93 -40.59 31.20
N GLU A 408 -28.61 -40.64 30.05
CA GLU A 408 -30.05 -40.46 29.93
C GLU A 408 -30.83 -41.56 30.65
N TYR A 409 -30.36 -42.81 30.55
CA TYR A 409 -30.94 -43.93 31.29
C TYR A 409 -30.81 -43.73 32.80
N ILE A 410 -29.65 -43.33 33.29
CA ILE A 410 -29.41 -43.06 34.72
C ILE A 410 -30.34 -41.95 35.23
N LYS A 411 -30.52 -40.86 34.47
CA LYS A 411 -31.43 -39.77 34.85
C LYS A 411 -32.88 -40.25 35.00
N LYS A 412 -33.33 -41.19 34.15
CA LYS A 412 -34.71 -41.69 34.14
C LYS A 412 -34.95 -42.79 35.16
N ALA A 413 -33.99 -43.71 35.35
CA ALA A 413 -34.17 -44.94 36.10
C ALA A 413 -33.54 -44.94 37.50
N CYS A 414 -32.64 -44.00 37.80
CA CYS A 414 -31.87 -44.02 39.04
C CYS A 414 -32.15 -42.81 39.93
N LYS A 415 -32.18 -43.04 41.25
CA LYS A 415 -32.14 -41.98 42.27
C LYS A 415 -30.72 -41.89 42.82
N ARG A 416 -30.28 -40.67 43.16
CA ARG A 416 -28.95 -40.48 43.77
C ARG A 416 -29.00 -40.75 45.27
N CYS A 417 -28.04 -41.50 45.78
CA CYS A 417 -27.87 -41.67 47.22
C CYS A 417 -27.60 -40.31 47.90
N PRO A 418 -28.30 -39.95 48.97
CA PRO A 418 -28.06 -38.69 49.69
C PRO A 418 -26.66 -38.59 50.32
N ASN A 419 -26.02 -39.72 50.62
CA ASN A 419 -24.75 -39.76 51.37
C ASN A 419 -23.51 -39.88 50.46
N CYS A 420 -23.59 -40.63 49.36
CA CYS A 420 -22.45 -40.87 48.47
C CYS A 420 -22.69 -40.46 47.01
N HIS A 421 -23.87 -39.92 46.70
CA HIS A 421 -24.31 -39.47 45.37
C HIS A 421 -24.26 -40.52 44.24
N LEU A 422 -24.00 -41.79 44.58
CA LEU A 422 -24.03 -42.91 43.64
C LEU A 422 -25.45 -43.12 43.09
N ALA A 423 -25.54 -43.48 41.81
CA ALA A 423 -26.81 -43.77 41.15
C ALA A 423 -27.32 -45.16 41.57
N ILE A 424 -28.53 -45.20 42.14
CA ILE A 424 -29.17 -46.42 42.62
C ILE A 424 -30.44 -46.67 41.79
N GLN A 425 -30.54 -47.86 41.23
CA GLN A 425 -31.73 -48.34 40.53
C GLN A 425 -32.53 -49.27 41.44
N HIS A 426 -33.84 -49.03 41.55
CA HIS A 426 -34.75 -49.88 42.33
C HIS A 426 -35.50 -50.83 41.42
N PHE A 427 -35.45 -52.13 41.73
CA PHE A 427 -36.31 -53.16 41.12
C PHE A 427 -37.20 -53.75 42.22
N GLY A 428 -38.45 -53.29 42.31
CA GLY A 428 -39.36 -53.69 43.39
C GLY A 428 -38.84 -53.23 44.77
N SER A 429 -38.70 -54.16 45.71
CA SER A 429 -38.19 -53.92 47.08
C SER A 429 -36.66 -54.01 47.21
N ILE A 430 -35.93 -54.30 46.13
CA ILE A 430 -34.46 -54.48 46.15
C ILE A 430 -33.79 -53.31 45.42
N ALA A 431 -32.80 -52.70 46.06
CA ALA A 431 -32.00 -51.60 45.52
C ALA A 431 -30.66 -52.12 44.97
N TYR A 432 -30.34 -51.82 43.72
CA TYR A 432 -29.07 -52.15 43.08
C TYR A 432 -28.27 -50.86 42.85
N ALA A 433 -27.01 -50.84 43.31
CA ALA A 433 -26.07 -49.77 43.01
C ALA A 433 -25.45 -49.98 41.62
N ILE A 434 -25.54 -48.98 40.74
CA ILE A 434 -24.91 -49.04 39.41
C ILE A 434 -23.50 -48.45 39.52
N LEU A 435 -22.47 -49.31 39.47
CA LEU A 435 -21.08 -48.90 39.32
C LEU A 435 -20.69 -48.93 37.84
N LEU A 436 -20.51 -47.76 37.24
CA LEU A 436 -20.01 -47.65 35.87
C LEU A 436 -18.48 -47.54 35.87
N ASN A 437 -17.86 -48.46 35.13
CA ASN A 437 -16.43 -48.62 34.82
C ASN A 437 -15.52 -49.15 35.93
N THR A 438 -15.53 -50.47 36.12
CA THR A 438 -14.38 -51.39 35.91
C THR A 438 -14.77 -52.80 36.36
N TYR A 439 -14.12 -53.80 35.78
CA TYR A 439 -14.26 -55.22 36.12
C TYR A 439 -14.33 -55.48 37.64
N ALA A 440 -15.15 -56.48 37.99
CA ALA A 440 -15.28 -57.15 39.28
C ALA A 440 -16.22 -56.50 40.32
N LEU A 441 -17.30 -57.21 40.63
CA LEU A 441 -17.73 -57.38 42.01
C LEU A 441 -18.24 -58.82 42.19
N LYS A 442 -17.45 -59.59 42.96
CA LYS A 442 -17.90 -60.78 43.68
C LYS A 442 -19.14 -60.42 44.46
N VAL A 443 -20.13 -61.30 44.36
CA VAL A 443 -21.21 -61.45 45.35
C VAL A 443 -20.54 -61.55 46.72
N ALA A 444 -20.77 -60.55 47.57
CA ALA A 444 -20.48 -60.62 48.99
C ALA A 444 -21.83 -60.66 49.69
N ASP A 445 -21.98 -61.74 50.44
CA ASP A 445 -23.18 -62.19 51.12
C ASP A 445 -23.77 -61.15 52.08
N SER A 446 -25.10 -61.27 52.19
CA SER A 446 -25.94 -60.97 53.34
C SER A 446 -25.21 -60.71 54.66
N LEU A 447 -25.41 -59.50 55.19
CA LEU A 447 -25.37 -59.20 56.62
C LEU A 447 -26.74 -58.60 57.00
N GLU A 448 -27.59 -59.46 57.58
CA GLU A 448 -28.43 -59.09 58.73
C GLU A 448 -27.55 -59.04 59.99
#